data_AF-A0A9D9H038-F1
#
_entry.id   AF-A0A9D9H038-F1
#
_cell.length_a   1.000
_cell.length_b   1.000
_cell.length_c   1.000
_cell.angle_alpha   90.00
_cell.angle_beta   90.00
_cell.angle_gamma   90.00
#
_symmetry.space_group_name_H-M   'P 1'
#
loop_
_entity.id
_entity.type
_entity.pdbx_description
1 polymer ?
#
loop_
_entity_poly.entity_id
_entity_poly.type
_entity_poly.pdbx_seq_one_letter_code
_entity_poly.pdbx_strand_id
1 'polypeptide(L)'
;MFINAINHANSFALARRIVKIKHASAKVKTACLPPYPKMPHIPVKKAVPGVMLLAEALTLPLNAPSLIKRSGEAAGHMITISRAKPVFLEAEKTVDNDFLNVKAMVASVDSTTSDEFINRILETAQKSKCNPQDLTSLLYIESRFNPAAVRGSFAGIGQMNRTSLKLSVSYAKKHKNEAAGINPKITFDEFKRLSKEAQMPYVRNYILAMKNFYIKKDRPLSGGELYGLFYVPSRVQAKYLTAASDKETAKYYKSNRHLDFNKDYKITKDDLQKLIDDVKTTLLASRKN
;
A
#
# COMPACT_ATOMS: atom_id res chain seq x y z
N MET A 1 -4.56 -12.29 -20.91
CA MET A 1 -5.17 -11.02 -21.34
C MET A 1 -4.17 -9.90 -21.06
N PHE A 2 -3.54 -9.34 -22.10
CA PHE A 2 -2.43 -8.39 -21.97
C PHE A 2 -2.96 -6.97 -21.67
N ILE A 3 -2.48 -6.36 -20.58
CA ILE A 3 -2.90 -5.04 -20.10
C ILE A 3 -1.82 -4.00 -20.48
N ASN A 4 -2.23 -2.90 -21.10
CA ASN A 4 -1.34 -1.80 -21.49
C ASN A 4 -0.91 -0.96 -20.28
N ALA A 5 0.38 -0.67 -20.21
CA ALA A 5 1.06 0.05 -19.13
C ALA A 5 0.53 1.47 -18.88
N ILE A 6 0.52 1.86 -17.60
CA ILE A 6 0.32 3.25 -17.15
C ILE A 6 1.52 4.10 -17.63
N ASN A 7 1.23 5.18 -18.36
CA ASN A 7 2.20 5.98 -19.12
C ASN A 7 2.97 6.98 -18.22
N HIS A 8 4.31 6.99 -18.36
CA HIS A 8 5.31 7.74 -17.60
C HIS A 8 5.31 9.28 -17.79
N ALA A 9 4.58 9.83 -18.77
CA ALA A 9 4.68 11.25 -19.13
C ALA A 9 4.16 12.24 -18.06
N ASN A 10 3.29 11.82 -17.15
CA ASN A 10 2.58 12.74 -16.26
C ASN A 10 3.29 13.07 -14.94
N SER A 11 4.28 12.30 -14.48
CA SER A 11 5.04 12.68 -13.29
C SER A 11 5.94 13.90 -13.53
N PHE A 12 6.43 14.09 -14.76
CA PHE A 12 7.30 15.23 -15.13
C PHE A 12 6.51 16.50 -15.49
N ALA A 13 5.37 16.37 -16.19
CA ALA A 13 4.49 17.48 -16.51
C ALA A 13 3.88 18.10 -15.23
N LEU A 14 3.55 17.26 -14.24
CA LEU A 14 3.05 17.68 -12.93
C LEU A 14 4.14 18.40 -12.12
N ALA A 15 5.38 17.87 -12.09
CA ALA A 15 6.51 18.51 -11.43
C ALA A 15 6.84 19.89 -12.04
N ARG A 16 6.79 20.03 -13.37
CA ARG A 16 6.97 21.32 -14.07
C ARG A 16 5.88 22.33 -13.74
N ARG A 17 4.61 21.93 -13.65
CA ARG A 17 3.51 22.83 -13.24
C ARG A 17 3.69 23.31 -11.79
N ILE A 18 4.08 22.42 -10.88
CA ILE A 18 4.29 22.77 -9.45
C ILE A 18 5.44 23.77 -9.25
N VAL A 19 6.55 23.62 -9.97
CA VAL A 19 7.69 24.56 -9.90
C VAL A 19 7.33 25.91 -10.55
N LYS A 20 6.56 25.91 -11.66
CA LYS A 20 6.08 27.15 -12.30
C LYS A 20 5.11 27.95 -11.43
N ILE A 21 4.31 27.28 -10.60
CA ILE A 21 3.32 27.91 -9.73
C ILE A 21 3.97 28.46 -8.44
N LYS A 22 5.04 27.85 -7.93
CA LYS A 22 5.62 28.22 -6.63
C LYS A 22 6.77 29.22 -6.65
N HIS A 23 7.39 29.51 -7.81
CA HIS A 23 8.54 30.41 -7.87
C HIS A 23 8.36 31.47 -8.97
N ALA A 24 8.30 32.75 -8.56
CA ALA A 24 8.20 33.89 -9.47
C ALA A 24 9.52 34.19 -10.21
N SER A 25 10.68 33.88 -9.59
CA SER A 25 12.00 34.21 -10.14
C SER A 25 12.46 33.28 -11.26
N ALA A 26 12.87 33.86 -12.39
CA ALA A 26 13.38 33.14 -13.56
C ALA A 26 14.69 32.38 -13.29
N LYS A 27 15.54 32.86 -12.37
CA LYS A 27 16.82 32.21 -12.02
C LYS A 27 16.65 30.89 -11.25
N VAL A 28 15.55 30.73 -10.50
CA VAL A 28 15.23 29.47 -9.79
C VAL A 28 14.68 28.41 -10.76
N LYS A 29 14.02 28.84 -11.84
CA LYS A 29 13.43 27.94 -12.85
C LYS A 29 14.49 27.22 -13.68
N THR A 30 15.64 27.84 -13.93
CA THR A 30 16.76 27.27 -14.69
C THR A 30 17.70 26.41 -13.85
N ALA A 31 17.87 26.71 -12.55
CA ALA A 31 18.73 25.90 -11.66
C ALA A 31 18.08 24.56 -11.24
N CYS A 32 16.75 24.48 -11.18
CA CYS A 32 16.05 23.26 -10.73
C CYS A 32 15.66 22.27 -11.84
N LEU A 33 15.93 22.59 -13.11
CA LEU A 33 15.54 21.77 -14.26
C LEU A 33 16.63 21.79 -15.34
N PRO A 34 17.66 20.93 -15.26
CA PRO A 34 18.57 20.76 -16.39
C PRO A 34 17.82 20.24 -17.63
N PRO A 35 18.23 20.63 -18.85
CA PRO A 35 17.61 20.13 -20.08
C PRO A 35 17.82 18.61 -20.20
N TYR A 36 16.81 17.93 -20.72
CA TYR A 36 16.78 16.48 -20.87
C TYR A 36 17.78 16.05 -21.95
N PRO A 37 18.74 15.13 -21.69
CA PRO A 37 19.56 14.55 -22.75
C PRO A 37 18.65 13.67 -23.64
N LYS A 38 18.61 14.00 -24.93
CA LYS A 38 17.90 13.17 -25.93
C LYS A 38 18.60 11.81 -25.98
N MET A 39 17.94 10.75 -25.53
CA MET A 39 18.48 9.39 -25.66
C MET A 39 18.20 8.83 -27.07
N PRO A 40 19.16 8.09 -27.66
CA PRO A 40 19.04 7.52 -28.99
C PRO A 40 18.06 6.34 -29.02
N HIS A 41 17.37 6.20 -30.16
CA HIS A 41 16.51 5.06 -30.45
C HIS A 41 17.35 3.77 -30.57
N ILE A 42 17.11 2.79 -29.70
CA ILE A 42 17.66 1.43 -29.84
C ILE A 42 16.49 0.51 -30.27
N PRO A 43 16.59 -0.19 -31.41
CA PRO A 43 15.53 -1.10 -31.88
C PRO A 43 15.52 -2.38 -31.05
N VAL A 44 14.31 -2.83 -30.70
CA VAL A 44 14.06 -4.05 -29.91
C VAL A 44 14.33 -5.28 -30.80
N LYS A 45 15.38 -6.06 -30.47
CA LYS A 45 15.53 -7.44 -30.99
C LYS A 45 14.88 -8.44 -30.03
N LYS A 46 14.09 -9.34 -30.61
CA LYS A 46 13.46 -10.51 -29.98
C LYS A 46 14.54 -11.51 -29.52
N ALA A 47 14.33 -12.18 -28.39
CA ALA A 47 15.05 -13.39 -28.02
C ALA A 47 14.13 -14.40 -27.31
N VAL A 48 14.34 -15.66 -27.66
CA VAL A 48 13.59 -16.91 -27.42
C VAL A 48 14.15 -17.61 -26.15
N PRO A 49 13.44 -18.56 -25.49
CA PRO A 49 13.76 -19.05 -24.15
C PRO A 49 14.77 -20.21 -24.14
N GLY A 50 15.56 -20.34 -23.07
CA GLY A 50 16.34 -21.54 -22.73
C GLY A 50 16.91 -21.43 -21.30
N VAL A 51 16.59 -22.34 -20.37
CA VAL A 51 17.17 -23.67 -20.07
C VAL A 51 18.34 -23.60 -19.06
N MET A 52 18.16 -24.35 -17.95
CA MET A 52 19.11 -24.92 -16.97
C MET A 52 20.07 -24.04 -16.15
N LEU A 53 20.03 -24.25 -14.82
CA LEU A 53 21.13 -24.90 -14.12
C LEU A 53 20.63 -25.58 -12.83
N LEU A 54 20.94 -26.87 -12.73
CA LEU A 54 20.83 -27.75 -11.57
C LEU A 54 22.10 -27.58 -10.72
N ALA A 55 21.98 -27.53 -9.39
CA ALA A 55 23.02 -27.99 -8.47
C ALA A 55 22.44 -28.23 -7.07
N GLU A 56 22.30 -29.52 -6.74
CA GLU A 56 22.38 -30.15 -5.42
C GLU A 56 23.68 -29.72 -4.68
N ALA A 57 23.91 -29.88 -3.39
CA ALA A 57 23.22 -30.34 -2.18
C ALA A 57 24.14 -29.91 -1.01
N LEU A 58 23.66 -29.97 0.23
CA LEU A 58 24.41 -30.58 1.35
C LEU A 58 23.49 -30.73 2.58
N THR A 59 23.78 -31.78 3.31
CA THR A 59 22.95 -32.57 4.21
C THR A 59 22.97 -32.10 5.67
N LEU A 60 21.78 -32.20 6.30
CA LEU A 60 21.34 -32.40 7.71
C LEU A 60 22.36 -32.97 8.75
N PRO A 61 21.99 -33.20 10.05
CA PRO A 61 21.09 -32.53 11.02
C PRO A 61 21.73 -32.39 12.45
N LEU A 62 21.00 -31.91 13.48
CA LEU A 62 20.79 -32.59 14.79
C LEU A 62 20.30 -31.67 15.95
N ASN A 63 19.24 -32.15 16.62
CA ASN A 63 18.93 -32.12 18.06
C ASN A 63 18.43 -30.87 18.81
N ALA A 64 17.16 -30.96 19.27
CA ALA A 64 16.66 -30.54 20.59
C ALA A 64 16.70 -31.77 21.56
N PRO A 65 16.13 -31.82 22.80
CA PRO A 65 15.54 -30.81 23.73
C PRO A 65 15.92 -31.02 25.24
N SER A 66 15.40 -30.20 26.18
CA SER A 66 14.87 -30.53 27.57
C SER A 66 14.80 -29.27 28.48
N LEU A 67 13.62 -28.84 28.96
CA LEU A 67 12.94 -29.11 30.26
C LEU A 67 13.59 -28.45 31.51
N ILE A 68 12.80 -27.66 32.27
CA ILE A 68 12.53 -27.78 33.73
C ILE A 68 11.39 -26.82 34.14
N LYS A 69 10.61 -27.29 35.13
CA LYS A 69 9.32 -26.84 35.68
C LYS A 69 9.51 -26.31 37.12
N ARG A 70 8.43 -25.72 37.70
CA ARG A 70 8.13 -25.43 39.15
C ARG A 70 8.63 -24.10 39.73
N SER A 71 8.01 -23.45 40.74
CA SER A 71 6.66 -23.32 41.35
C SER A 71 6.84 -22.54 42.69
N GLY A 72 5.83 -21.76 43.14
CA GLY A 72 5.67 -21.23 44.52
C GLY A 72 5.42 -19.71 44.57
N GLU A 73 4.21 -19.21 44.88
CA GLU A 73 3.63 -18.91 46.23
C GLU A 73 4.54 -17.99 47.08
N ALA A 74 4.11 -16.96 47.81
CA ALA A 74 2.88 -16.20 48.02
C ALA A 74 3.29 -15.00 48.93
N ALA A 75 2.71 -13.81 48.80
CA ALA A 75 2.65 -12.83 49.89
C ALA A 75 1.67 -11.70 49.53
N GLY A 76 0.61 -11.57 50.32
CA GLY A 76 -0.46 -10.61 50.10
C GLY A 76 -0.05 -9.17 50.35
N HIS A 77 -0.73 -8.26 49.66
CA HIS A 77 -1.05 -6.93 50.15
C HIS A 77 -2.45 -6.58 49.66
N MET A 78 -3.36 -6.45 50.63
CA MET A 78 -4.73 -6.03 50.44
C MET A 78 -4.70 -4.54 50.07
N ILE A 79 -4.83 -4.21 48.79
CA ILE A 79 -5.08 -2.84 48.34
C ILE A 79 -6.55 -2.75 47.98
N THR A 80 -7.30 -2.02 48.80
CA THR A 80 -8.66 -1.58 48.54
C THR A 80 -8.68 -0.72 47.28
N ILE A 81 -8.98 -1.31 46.12
CA ILE A 81 -9.11 -0.56 44.87
C ILE A 81 -10.53 -0.01 44.79
N SER A 82 -10.62 1.31 45.02
CA SER A 82 -11.78 2.14 44.71
C SER A 82 -12.24 1.89 43.27
N ARG A 83 -13.54 1.67 43.11
CA ARG A 83 -14.24 1.27 41.89
C ARG A 83 -14.20 2.38 40.84
N ALA A 84 -13.10 2.50 40.11
CA ALA A 84 -13.05 3.21 38.83
C ALA A 84 -13.59 2.28 37.73
N LYS A 85 -14.65 2.70 37.03
CA LYS A 85 -15.18 1.98 35.85
C LYS A 85 -14.06 1.82 34.80
N PRO A 86 -13.80 0.62 34.24
CA PRO A 86 -12.73 0.45 33.29
C PRO A 86 -13.16 0.93 31.90
N VAL A 87 -12.61 2.06 31.48
CA VAL A 87 -12.66 2.58 30.09
C VAL A 87 -11.69 1.79 29.17
N PHE A 88 -10.88 0.88 29.74
CA PHE A 88 -9.82 0.16 29.03
C PHE A 88 -10.26 -1.13 28.32
N LEU A 89 -11.48 -1.63 28.58
CA LEU A 89 -11.89 -2.96 28.09
C LEU A 89 -12.31 -3.01 26.61
N GLU A 90 -12.55 -1.85 25.97
CA GLU A 90 -13.00 -1.80 24.58
C GLU A 90 -11.85 -1.73 23.57
N ALA A 91 -10.74 -1.09 23.93
CA ALA A 91 -9.59 -0.95 23.03
C ALA A 91 -8.90 -2.28 22.76
N GLU A 92 -8.69 -3.13 23.78
CA GLU A 92 -8.06 -4.45 23.62
C GLU A 92 -8.93 -5.41 22.79
N LYS A 93 -10.25 -5.42 23.02
CA LYS A 93 -11.19 -6.28 22.26
C LYS A 93 -11.23 -5.96 20.77
N THR A 94 -11.11 -4.68 20.39
CA THR A 94 -11.12 -4.27 18.98
C THR A 94 -9.86 -4.71 18.22
N VAL A 95 -8.70 -4.63 18.86
CA VAL A 95 -7.40 -5.00 18.26
C VAL A 95 -7.36 -6.50 17.99
N ASP A 96 -7.84 -7.32 18.92
CA ASP A 96 -7.90 -8.77 18.75
C ASP A 96 -8.86 -9.18 17.62
N ASN A 97 -10.02 -8.52 17.51
CA ASN A 97 -10.98 -8.82 16.45
C ASN A 97 -10.48 -8.37 15.07
N ASP A 98 -9.85 -7.20 14.96
CA ASP A 98 -9.28 -6.72 13.70
C ASP A 98 -8.11 -7.61 13.25
N PHE A 99 -7.26 -8.05 14.17
CA PHE A 99 -6.21 -9.01 13.88
C PHE A 99 -6.78 -10.31 13.31
N LEU A 100 -7.78 -10.91 13.98
CA LEU A 100 -8.41 -12.15 13.53
C LEU A 100 -9.10 -12.00 12.17
N ASN A 101 -9.79 -10.88 11.92
CA ASN A 101 -10.46 -10.64 10.65
C ASN A 101 -9.46 -10.43 9.50
N VAL A 102 -8.44 -9.60 9.69
CA VAL A 102 -7.39 -9.39 8.68
C VAL A 102 -6.62 -10.68 8.42
N LYS A 103 -6.27 -11.44 9.48
CA LYS A 103 -5.64 -12.75 9.35
C LYS A 103 -6.49 -13.71 8.53
N ALA A 104 -7.79 -13.81 8.80
CA ALA A 104 -8.69 -14.64 8.02
C ALA A 104 -8.77 -14.22 6.54
N MET A 105 -8.90 -12.91 6.28
CA MET A 105 -8.94 -12.38 4.91
C MET A 105 -7.67 -12.72 4.12
N VAL A 106 -6.50 -12.52 4.72
CA VAL A 106 -5.22 -12.82 4.05
C VAL A 106 -5.02 -14.33 3.91
N ALA A 107 -5.31 -15.12 4.95
CA ALA A 107 -5.16 -16.58 4.95
C ALA A 107 -6.05 -17.27 3.89
N SER A 108 -7.19 -16.68 3.53
CA SER A 108 -8.04 -17.18 2.44
C SER A 108 -7.38 -17.12 1.05
N VAL A 109 -6.30 -16.35 0.91
CA VAL A 109 -5.55 -16.15 -0.33
C VAL A 109 -4.14 -16.75 -0.21
N ASP A 110 -3.52 -16.57 0.95
CA ASP A 110 -2.19 -17.05 1.27
C ASP A 110 -2.15 -17.56 2.72
N SER A 111 -2.36 -18.87 2.88
CA SER A 111 -2.33 -19.56 4.17
C SER A 111 -0.96 -19.53 4.87
N THR A 112 0.10 -19.20 4.13
CA THR A 112 1.47 -19.14 4.67
C THR A 112 1.84 -17.75 5.18
N THR A 113 0.88 -16.81 5.21
CA THR A 113 1.15 -15.45 5.66
C THR A 113 1.64 -15.39 7.10
N SER A 114 2.63 -14.54 7.35
CA SER A 114 3.17 -14.31 8.69
C SER A 114 2.25 -13.41 9.52
N ASP A 115 2.25 -13.58 10.84
CA ASP A 115 1.60 -12.64 11.77
C ASP A 115 2.26 -11.26 11.72
N GLU A 116 3.53 -11.17 11.33
CA GLU A 116 4.21 -9.90 11.06
C GLU A 116 3.48 -9.11 9.96
N PHE A 117 3.12 -9.74 8.85
CA PHE A 117 2.40 -9.06 7.77
C PHE A 117 1.06 -8.49 8.26
N ILE A 118 0.31 -9.26 9.05
CA ILE A 118 -0.97 -8.83 9.64
C ILE A 118 -0.76 -7.60 10.53
N ASN A 119 0.22 -7.66 11.42
CA ASN A 119 0.56 -6.53 12.29
C ASN A 119 0.98 -5.29 11.50
N ARG A 120 1.69 -5.44 10.37
CA ARG A 120 2.03 -4.32 9.49
C ARG A 120 0.80 -3.68 8.82
N ILE A 121 -0.21 -4.47 8.47
CA ILE A 121 -1.48 -3.94 7.97
C ILE A 121 -2.18 -3.15 9.07
N LEU A 122 -2.30 -3.70 10.28
CA LEU A 122 -2.92 -3.02 11.42
C LEU A 122 -2.21 -1.71 11.77
N GLU A 123 -0.87 -1.73 11.86
CA GLU A 123 -0.04 -0.54 12.12
C GLU A 123 -0.29 0.53 11.03
N THR A 124 -0.33 0.11 9.77
CA THR A 124 -0.56 1.02 8.63
C THR A 124 -1.97 1.62 8.67
N ALA A 125 -2.98 0.81 8.97
CA ALA A 125 -4.36 1.26 9.08
C ALA A 125 -4.52 2.26 10.23
N GLN A 126 -3.96 1.96 11.40
CA GLN A 126 -3.96 2.86 12.56
C GLN A 126 -3.31 4.22 12.21
N LYS A 127 -2.09 4.20 11.66
CA LYS A 127 -1.36 5.44 11.31
C LYS A 127 -2.04 6.26 10.23
N SER A 128 -2.62 5.59 9.22
CA SER A 128 -3.35 6.28 8.15
C SER A 128 -4.80 6.62 8.52
N LYS A 129 -5.27 6.17 9.68
CA LYS A 129 -6.66 6.26 10.15
C LYS A 129 -7.64 5.71 9.12
N CYS A 130 -7.42 4.50 8.62
CA CYS A 130 -8.40 3.78 7.81
C CYS A 130 -8.82 2.49 8.52
N ASN A 131 -9.90 1.88 8.04
CA ASN A 131 -10.31 0.57 8.51
C ASN A 131 -9.29 -0.51 8.02
N PRO A 132 -8.82 -1.42 8.90
CA PRO A 132 -7.85 -2.44 8.50
C PRO A 132 -8.33 -3.41 7.43
N GLN A 133 -9.61 -3.77 7.44
CA GLN A 133 -10.22 -4.62 6.43
C GLN A 133 -10.30 -3.90 5.07
N ASP A 134 -10.54 -2.58 5.04
CA ASP A 134 -10.47 -1.77 3.81
C ASP A 134 -9.06 -1.77 3.22
N LEU A 135 -8.03 -1.57 4.05
CA LEU A 135 -6.63 -1.62 3.60
C LEU A 135 -6.27 -3.01 3.07
N THR A 136 -6.72 -4.07 3.76
CA THR A 136 -6.53 -5.45 3.33
C THR A 136 -7.17 -5.71 1.97
N SER A 137 -8.43 -5.30 1.79
CA SER A 137 -9.14 -5.40 0.51
C SER A 137 -8.42 -4.63 -0.61
N LEU A 138 -7.91 -3.43 -0.33
CA LEU A 138 -7.14 -2.66 -1.31
C LEU A 138 -5.88 -3.41 -1.75
N LEU A 139 -5.09 -3.92 -0.82
CA LEU A 139 -3.87 -4.68 -1.13
C LEU A 139 -4.19 -5.95 -1.93
N TYR A 140 -5.33 -6.58 -1.65
CA TYR A 140 -5.84 -7.70 -2.44
C TYR A 140 -6.19 -7.29 -3.88
N ILE A 141 -6.92 -6.19 -4.08
CA ILE A 141 -7.28 -5.68 -5.42
C ILE A 141 -6.02 -5.38 -6.24
N GLU A 142 -5.04 -4.75 -5.62
CA GLU A 142 -3.82 -4.30 -6.29
C GLU A 142 -2.91 -5.45 -6.70
N SER A 143 -2.73 -6.45 -5.83
CA SER A 143 -1.68 -7.46 -6.04
C SER A 143 -2.06 -8.88 -5.62
N ARG A 144 -3.22 -9.09 -5.02
CA ARG A 144 -3.56 -10.32 -4.28
C ARG A 144 -2.49 -10.69 -3.25
N PHE A 145 -1.96 -9.68 -2.56
CA PHE A 145 -0.85 -9.78 -1.60
C PHE A 145 0.48 -10.31 -2.18
N ASN A 146 0.61 -10.43 -3.51
CA ASN A 146 1.83 -10.92 -4.13
C ASN A 146 2.90 -9.81 -4.20
N PRO A 147 4.02 -9.92 -3.47
CA PRO A 147 5.08 -8.91 -3.47
C PRO A 147 5.84 -8.82 -4.81
N ALA A 148 5.76 -9.85 -5.66
CA ALA A 148 6.35 -9.87 -6.99
C ALA A 148 5.38 -9.41 -8.09
N ALA A 149 4.15 -9.00 -7.77
CA ALA A 149 3.18 -8.55 -8.76
C ALA A 149 3.69 -7.31 -9.51
N VAL A 150 3.64 -7.34 -10.85
CA VAL A 150 4.04 -6.22 -11.72
C VAL A 150 2.93 -5.90 -12.71
N ARG A 151 2.54 -4.62 -12.79
CA ARG A 151 1.59 -4.10 -13.79
C ARG A 151 2.20 -2.87 -14.48
N GLY A 152 2.80 -3.10 -15.64
CA GLY A 152 3.51 -2.04 -16.38
C GLY A 152 4.69 -1.50 -15.57
N SER A 153 4.63 -0.23 -15.16
CA SER A 153 5.67 0.43 -14.37
C SER A 153 5.45 0.39 -12.85
N PHE A 154 4.46 -0.37 -12.41
CA PHE A 154 4.01 -0.51 -11.02
C PHE A 154 4.33 -1.91 -10.52
N ALA A 155 4.73 -2.04 -9.25
CA ALA A 155 5.12 -3.32 -8.67
C ALA A 155 4.84 -3.43 -7.16
N GLY A 156 4.84 -4.65 -6.65
CA GLY A 156 4.68 -4.93 -5.23
C GLY A 156 3.23 -4.92 -4.75
N ILE A 157 3.05 -5.15 -3.46
CA ILE A 157 1.73 -5.39 -2.85
C ILE A 157 0.77 -4.20 -2.99
N GLY A 158 1.30 -2.98 -2.96
CA GLY A 158 0.56 -1.74 -3.15
C GLY A 158 0.71 -1.14 -4.55
N GLN A 159 1.24 -1.93 -5.52
CA GLN A 159 1.51 -1.50 -6.90
C GLN A 159 2.16 -0.10 -6.94
N MET A 160 3.38 0.02 -6.40
CA MET A 160 4.13 1.28 -6.39
C MET A 160 5.00 1.41 -7.64
N ASN A 161 5.18 2.63 -8.16
CA ASN A 161 6.15 2.94 -9.21
C ASN A 161 7.35 3.71 -8.65
N ARG A 162 8.33 4.05 -9.49
CA ARG A 162 9.52 4.81 -9.07
C ARG A 162 9.20 6.14 -8.37
N THR A 163 8.13 6.82 -8.78
CA THR A 163 7.72 8.11 -8.22
C THR A 163 7.08 7.93 -6.86
N SER A 164 6.16 6.97 -6.71
CA SER A 164 5.52 6.70 -5.42
C SER A 164 6.53 6.15 -4.40
N LEU A 165 7.50 5.32 -4.83
CA LEU A 165 8.60 4.86 -3.98
C LEU A 165 9.48 6.02 -3.49
N LYS A 166 9.89 6.90 -4.41
CA LYS A 166 10.65 8.12 -4.03
C LYS A 166 9.88 8.99 -3.06
N LEU A 167 8.56 9.12 -3.23
CA LEU A 167 7.74 9.90 -2.33
C LEU A 167 7.66 9.28 -0.93
N SER A 168 7.46 7.97 -0.86
CA SER A 168 7.46 7.21 0.38
C SER A 168 8.77 7.39 1.16
N VAL A 169 9.91 7.25 0.48
CA VAL A 169 11.24 7.52 1.07
C VAL A 169 11.39 8.99 1.49
N SER A 170 10.89 9.94 0.70
CA SER A 170 10.96 11.37 1.03
C SER A 170 10.09 11.72 2.25
N TYR A 171 8.96 11.03 2.42
CA TYR A 171 8.09 11.18 3.58
C TYR A 171 8.79 10.70 4.85
N ALA A 172 9.42 9.52 4.81
CA ALA A 172 10.24 8.96 5.90
C ALA A 172 11.36 9.92 6.35
N LYS A 173 12.05 10.55 5.39
CA LYS A 173 13.12 11.53 5.70
C LYS A 173 12.61 12.75 6.46
N LYS A 174 11.37 13.17 6.21
CA LYS A 174 10.74 14.33 6.86
C LYS A 174 10.08 13.98 8.20
N HIS A 175 9.67 12.73 8.39
CA HIS A 175 8.96 12.26 9.58
C HIS A 175 9.73 11.09 10.18
N LYS A 176 10.67 11.38 11.08
CA LYS A 176 11.61 10.38 11.64
C LYS A 176 10.90 9.16 12.26
N ASN A 177 9.74 9.37 12.88
CA ASN A 177 8.92 8.30 13.47
C ASN A 177 8.37 7.31 12.42
N GLU A 178 8.37 7.70 11.14
CA GLU A 178 7.92 6.88 10.02
C GLU A 178 9.07 6.31 9.19
N ALA A 179 10.32 6.48 9.64
CA ALA A 179 11.51 5.95 8.98
C ALA A 179 11.78 4.46 9.27
N ALA A 180 11.13 3.89 10.29
CA ALA A 180 11.27 2.48 10.62
C ALA A 180 10.88 1.58 9.42
N GLY A 181 11.78 0.66 9.06
CA GLY A 181 11.61 -0.25 7.93
C GLY A 181 11.87 0.35 6.55
N ILE A 182 12.42 1.58 6.46
CA ILE A 182 12.71 2.26 5.19
C ILE A 182 14.21 2.33 4.95
N ASN A 183 14.68 1.72 3.86
CA ASN A 183 16.00 2.00 3.30
C ASN A 183 15.95 3.31 2.48
N PRO A 184 16.67 4.38 2.86
CA PRO A 184 16.64 5.68 2.18
C PRO A 184 17.33 5.72 0.82
N LYS A 185 18.07 4.66 0.47
CA LYS A 185 18.78 4.48 -0.80
C LYS A 185 18.16 3.40 -1.69
N ILE A 186 17.00 2.85 -1.29
CA ILE A 186 16.37 1.74 -2.03
C ILE A 186 16.13 2.11 -3.49
N THR A 187 16.51 1.20 -4.37
CA THR A 187 16.20 1.25 -5.79
C THR A 187 14.87 0.57 -6.07
N PHE A 188 14.30 0.84 -7.24
CA PHE A 188 13.04 0.21 -7.63
C PHE A 188 13.20 -1.30 -7.84
N ASP A 189 14.37 -1.76 -8.29
CA ASP A 189 14.63 -3.19 -8.49
C ASP A 189 14.81 -3.94 -7.18
N GLU A 190 15.45 -3.32 -6.18
CA GLU A 190 15.50 -3.86 -4.81
C GLU A 190 14.10 -3.91 -4.18
N PHE A 191 13.30 -2.86 -4.32
CA PHE A 191 11.93 -2.82 -3.80
C PHE A 191 11.07 -4.01 -4.30
N LYS A 192 11.18 -4.36 -5.59
CA LYS A 192 10.46 -5.51 -6.17
C LYS A 192 10.85 -6.86 -5.57
N ARG A 193 12.03 -6.97 -4.98
CA ARG A 193 12.56 -8.22 -4.39
C ARG A 193 12.28 -8.32 -2.89
N LEU A 194 11.75 -7.26 -2.28
CA LEU A 194 11.34 -7.28 -0.88
C LEU A 194 10.15 -8.23 -0.68
N SER A 195 10.09 -8.86 0.49
CA SER A 195 8.88 -9.57 0.92
C SER A 195 7.71 -8.60 1.11
N LYS A 196 6.48 -9.14 1.19
CA LYS A 196 5.29 -8.32 1.44
C LYS A 196 5.38 -7.53 2.76
N GLU A 197 5.94 -8.13 3.80
CA GLU A 197 6.21 -7.50 5.10
C GLU A 197 7.15 -6.29 4.94
N ALA A 198 8.26 -6.48 4.22
CA ALA A 198 9.24 -5.43 3.97
C ALA A 198 8.74 -4.34 3.01
N GLN A 199 7.74 -4.62 2.17
CA GLN A 199 7.10 -3.61 1.33
C GLN A 199 6.10 -2.72 2.09
N MET A 200 5.49 -3.20 3.18
CA MET A 200 4.45 -2.47 3.91
C MET A 200 4.87 -1.09 4.45
N PRO A 201 6.06 -0.89 5.04
CA PRO A 201 6.51 0.44 5.44
C PRO A 201 6.50 1.45 4.29
N TYR A 202 6.83 1.00 3.07
CA TYR A 202 6.81 1.86 1.90
C TYR A 202 5.38 2.24 1.47
N VAL A 203 4.46 1.27 1.52
CA VAL A 203 3.04 1.48 1.25
C VAL A 203 2.44 2.45 2.28
N ARG A 204 2.70 2.23 3.57
CA ARG A 204 2.30 3.11 4.67
C ARG A 204 2.72 4.55 4.41
N ASN A 205 4.00 4.76 4.15
CA ASN A 205 4.53 6.11 3.96
C ASN A 205 4.03 6.76 2.67
N TYR A 206 3.70 5.98 1.64
CA TYR A 206 3.01 6.50 0.47
C TYR A 206 1.59 6.99 0.81
N ILE A 207 0.81 6.19 1.54
CA ILE A 207 -0.54 6.57 1.99
C ILE A 207 -0.48 7.84 2.84
N LEU A 208 0.42 7.89 3.83
CA LEU A 208 0.60 9.04 4.70
C LEU A 208 1.00 10.29 3.93
N ALA A 209 1.90 10.15 2.95
CA ALA A 209 2.27 11.25 2.07
C ALA A 209 1.07 11.76 1.26
N MET A 210 0.34 10.88 0.59
CA MET A 210 -0.84 11.23 -0.21
C MET A 210 -1.94 11.88 0.64
N LYS A 211 -2.23 11.31 1.81
CA LYS A 211 -3.19 11.86 2.76
C LYS A 211 -2.79 13.28 3.17
N ASN A 212 -1.53 13.50 3.56
CA ASN A 212 -1.05 14.82 3.94
C ASN A 212 -1.15 15.85 2.80
N PHE A 213 -0.97 15.44 1.54
CA PHE A 213 -1.09 16.34 0.39
C PHE A 213 -2.54 16.69 0.03
N TYR A 214 -3.45 15.72 0.05
CA TYR A 214 -4.77 15.86 -0.58
C TYR A 214 -5.95 15.84 0.40
N ILE A 215 -5.75 15.33 1.62
CA ILE A 215 -6.78 15.22 2.64
C ILE A 215 -6.31 16.02 3.86
N LYS A 216 -6.60 17.34 3.83
CA LYS A 216 -6.14 18.36 4.79
C LYS A 216 -6.72 18.25 6.21
N LYS A 217 -7.23 17.09 6.63
CA LYS A 217 -7.87 16.91 7.93
C LYS A 217 -7.39 15.62 8.57
N ASP A 218 -7.21 15.65 9.89
CA ASP A 218 -6.88 14.49 10.71
C ASP A 218 -8.09 13.57 10.94
N ARG A 219 -8.80 13.25 9.86
CA ARG A 219 -10.00 12.43 9.88
C ARG A 219 -9.72 11.02 9.36
N PRO A 220 -10.61 10.07 9.68
CA PRO A 220 -10.56 8.75 9.07
C PRO A 220 -10.74 8.80 7.54
N LEU A 221 -10.08 7.87 6.85
CA LEU A 221 -10.28 7.59 5.42
C LEU A 221 -11.34 6.51 5.26
N SER A 222 -12.32 6.73 4.39
CA SER A 222 -13.15 5.63 3.89
C SER A 222 -12.33 4.75 2.94
N GLY A 223 -12.76 3.51 2.70
CA GLY A 223 -12.18 2.62 1.70
C GLY A 223 -12.12 3.25 0.30
N GLY A 224 -13.17 3.96 -0.11
CA GLY A 224 -13.21 4.69 -1.38
C GLY A 224 -12.19 5.83 -1.47
N GLU A 225 -11.94 6.55 -0.36
CA GLU A 225 -10.89 7.57 -0.31
C GLU A 225 -9.49 6.97 -0.28
N LEU A 226 -9.30 5.92 0.53
CA LEU A 226 -8.05 5.18 0.59
C LEU A 226 -7.66 4.69 -0.80
N TYR A 227 -8.59 4.04 -1.52
CA TYR A 227 -8.33 3.59 -2.89
C TYR A 227 -8.15 4.78 -3.85
N GLY A 228 -8.92 5.86 -3.68
CA GLY A 228 -8.75 7.09 -4.45
C GLY A 228 -7.32 7.67 -4.39
N LEU A 229 -6.58 7.49 -3.28
CA LEU A 229 -5.17 7.91 -3.15
C LEU A 229 -4.19 7.07 -4.01
N PHE A 230 -4.54 5.84 -4.37
CA PHE A 230 -3.76 5.01 -5.29
C PHE A 230 -4.15 5.24 -6.75
N TYR A 231 -5.45 5.49 -6.99
CA TYR A 231 -5.97 5.65 -8.34
C TYR A 231 -5.69 7.04 -8.94
N VAL A 232 -6.26 8.10 -8.36
CA VAL A 232 -6.10 9.49 -8.84
C VAL A 232 -6.05 10.44 -7.63
N PRO A 233 -4.92 10.48 -6.89
CA PRO A 233 -4.85 11.16 -5.60
C PRO A 233 -5.19 12.65 -5.66
N SER A 234 -4.84 13.34 -6.75
CA SER A 234 -5.15 14.77 -6.94
C SER A 234 -6.64 15.08 -7.06
N ARG A 235 -7.47 14.06 -7.28
CA ARG A 235 -8.92 14.20 -7.45
C ARG A 235 -9.72 13.49 -6.36
N VAL A 236 -9.08 13.02 -5.29
CA VAL A 236 -9.78 12.31 -4.18
C VAL A 236 -10.84 13.18 -3.47
N GLN A 237 -10.75 14.52 -3.59
CA GLN A 237 -11.76 15.45 -3.09
C GLN A 237 -12.71 15.97 -4.18
N ALA A 238 -12.56 15.54 -5.43
CA ALA A 238 -13.45 15.92 -6.52
C ALA A 238 -14.75 15.09 -6.48
N LYS A 239 -15.79 15.61 -7.14
CA LYS A 239 -17.09 14.91 -7.28
C LYS A 239 -16.94 13.53 -7.94
N TYR A 240 -16.02 13.42 -8.90
CA TYR A 240 -15.66 12.17 -9.56
C TYR A 240 -14.14 12.14 -9.75
N LEU A 241 -13.57 10.93 -9.68
CA LEU A 241 -12.15 10.69 -9.85
C LEU A 241 -11.77 10.77 -11.33
N THR A 242 -12.54 10.11 -12.18
CA THR A 242 -12.42 10.19 -13.65
C THR A 242 -13.79 10.11 -14.31
N ALA A 243 -13.92 10.63 -15.53
CA ALA A 243 -15.14 10.55 -16.32
C ALA A 243 -14.82 10.33 -17.79
N ALA A 244 -15.68 9.61 -18.52
CA ALA A 244 -15.52 9.38 -19.95
C ALA A 244 -15.59 10.67 -20.78
N SER A 245 -16.40 11.64 -20.31
CA SER A 245 -16.63 12.92 -21.00
C SER A 245 -15.58 13.99 -20.70
N ASP A 246 -14.77 13.82 -19.66
CA ASP A 246 -13.77 14.80 -19.23
C ASP A 246 -12.46 14.58 -19.99
N LYS A 247 -12.07 15.53 -20.84
CA LYS A 247 -10.86 15.42 -21.68
C LYS A 247 -9.59 15.13 -20.88
N GLU A 248 -9.47 15.63 -19.65
CA GLU A 248 -8.28 15.40 -18.82
C GLU A 248 -8.23 13.98 -18.25
N THR A 249 -9.39 13.38 -17.98
CA THR A 249 -9.51 12.10 -17.28
C THR A 249 -10.07 10.95 -18.13
N ALA A 250 -10.55 11.20 -19.34
CA ALA A 250 -11.20 10.23 -20.23
C ALA A 250 -10.30 9.04 -20.56
N LYS A 251 -8.99 9.27 -20.76
CA LYS A 251 -8.02 8.20 -20.97
C LYS A 251 -7.91 7.28 -19.76
N TYR A 252 -7.92 7.86 -18.55
CA TYR A 252 -7.87 7.11 -17.30
C TYR A 252 -9.15 6.33 -17.05
N TYR A 253 -10.30 6.95 -17.32
CA TYR A 253 -11.59 6.28 -17.28
C TYR A 253 -11.60 5.08 -18.23
N LYS A 254 -11.22 5.27 -19.50
CA LYS A 254 -11.21 4.19 -20.51
C LYS A 254 -10.35 3.00 -20.08
N SER A 255 -9.20 3.24 -19.46
CA SER A 255 -8.32 2.17 -18.95
C SER A 255 -8.86 1.47 -17.71
N ASN A 256 -9.80 2.09 -16.97
CA ASN A 256 -10.29 1.59 -15.69
C ASN A 256 -11.83 1.50 -15.63
N ARG A 257 -12.50 1.39 -16.79
CA ARG A 257 -13.96 1.33 -16.89
C ARG A 257 -14.63 0.25 -16.04
N HIS A 258 -13.86 -0.76 -15.62
CA HIS A 258 -14.34 -1.84 -14.74
C HIS A 258 -14.54 -1.38 -13.30
N LEU A 259 -14.03 -0.20 -12.93
CA LEU A 259 -14.25 0.45 -11.64
C LEU A 259 -15.51 1.32 -11.62
N ASP A 260 -16.20 1.51 -12.76
CA ASP A 260 -17.49 2.19 -12.82
C ASP A 260 -18.58 1.15 -12.57
N PHE A 261 -19.09 1.10 -11.33
CA PHE A 261 -20.01 0.05 -10.91
C PHE A 261 -21.43 0.31 -11.43
N ASN A 262 -21.88 1.56 -11.36
CA ASN A 262 -23.24 1.95 -11.76
C ASN A 262 -23.37 2.23 -13.27
N LYS A 263 -22.24 2.23 -14.01
CA LYS A 263 -22.13 2.46 -15.45
C LYS A 263 -22.62 3.84 -15.88
N ASP A 264 -22.45 4.85 -15.03
CA ASP A 264 -22.84 6.24 -15.30
C ASP A 264 -21.78 7.05 -16.08
N TYR A 265 -20.72 6.36 -16.54
CA TYR A 265 -19.56 6.90 -17.25
C TYR A 265 -18.64 7.77 -16.39
N LYS A 266 -18.71 7.61 -15.06
CA LYS A 266 -17.84 8.25 -14.07
C LYS A 266 -17.38 7.22 -13.06
N ILE A 267 -16.15 7.37 -12.60
CA ILE A 267 -15.64 6.60 -11.48
C ILE A 267 -15.60 7.54 -10.29
N THR A 268 -16.38 7.23 -9.27
CA THR A 268 -16.49 7.98 -8.02
C THR A 268 -15.82 7.25 -6.86
N LYS A 269 -15.78 7.90 -5.70
CA LYS A 269 -15.33 7.24 -4.47
C LYS A 269 -16.29 6.15 -4.01
N ASP A 270 -17.58 6.29 -4.32
CA ASP A 270 -18.60 5.33 -3.92
C ASP A 270 -18.47 4.04 -4.74
N ASP A 271 -18.09 4.15 -6.01
CA ASP A 271 -17.76 2.97 -6.83
C ASP A 271 -16.55 2.22 -6.27
N LEU A 272 -15.50 2.96 -5.89
CA LEU A 272 -14.31 2.35 -5.27
C LEU A 272 -14.62 1.75 -3.90
N GLN A 273 -15.48 2.40 -3.11
CA GLN A 273 -15.94 1.89 -1.81
C GLN A 273 -16.69 0.57 -2.01
N LYS A 274 -17.60 0.52 -2.99
CA LYS A 274 -18.36 -0.68 -3.29
C LYS A 274 -17.46 -1.85 -3.68
N LEU A 275 -16.46 -1.60 -4.51
CA LEU A 275 -15.47 -2.63 -4.87
C LEU A 275 -14.70 -3.14 -3.63
N ILE A 276 -14.33 -2.25 -2.72
CA ILE A 276 -13.68 -2.63 -1.44
C ILE A 276 -14.62 -3.50 -0.59
N ASP A 277 -15.90 -3.15 -0.50
CA ASP A 277 -16.88 -3.88 0.29
C ASP A 277 -17.24 -5.25 -0.30
N ASP A 278 -17.31 -5.36 -1.64
CA ASP A 278 -17.53 -6.63 -2.35
C ASP A 278 -16.35 -7.59 -2.10
N VAL A 279 -15.11 -7.08 -2.19
CA VAL A 279 -13.91 -7.87 -1.87
C VAL A 279 -13.87 -8.26 -0.41
N LYS A 280 -14.16 -7.32 0.50
CA LYS A 280 -14.20 -7.57 1.95
C LYS A 280 -15.18 -8.70 2.30
N THR A 281 -16.38 -8.63 1.73
CA THR A 281 -17.42 -9.65 1.92
C THR A 281 -16.95 -11.00 1.39
N THR A 282 -16.34 -11.02 0.20
CA THR A 282 -15.81 -12.25 -0.41
C THR A 282 -14.70 -12.89 0.44
N LEU A 283 -13.73 -12.10 0.90
CA LEU A 283 -12.60 -12.57 1.70
C LEU A 283 -12.98 -12.98 3.13
N LEU A 284 -14.09 -12.45 3.67
CA LEU A 284 -14.61 -12.87 4.98
C LEU A 284 -15.54 -14.07 4.86
N ALA A 285 -16.26 -14.22 3.76
CA ALA A 285 -17.13 -15.38 3.52
C ALA A 285 -16.34 -16.68 3.35
N SER A 286 -15.14 -16.62 2.78
CA SER A 286 -14.23 -17.76 2.67
C SER A 286 -13.77 -18.34 4.01
N ARG A 287 -14.02 -17.68 5.15
CA ARG A 287 -13.80 -18.23 6.50
C ARG A 287 -14.76 -19.38 6.86
N LYS A 288 -15.94 -19.42 6.23
CA LYS A 288 -17.02 -20.35 6.60
C LYS A 288 -16.98 -21.70 5.87
N ASN A 289 -16.06 -21.86 4.92
CA ASN A 289 -15.86 -23.09 4.15
C ASN A 289 -14.50 -23.70 4.49
#